data_AF-A0A2E9VG32-F1
#
_entry.id   AF-A0A2E9VG32-F1
#
_cell.length_a   1.000
_cell.length_b   1.000
_cell.length_c   1.000
_cell.angle_alpha   90.00
_cell.angle_beta   90.00
_cell.angle_gamma   90.00
#
_symmetry.space_group_name_H-M   'P 1'
#
loop_
_entity.id
_entity.type
_entity.pdbx_description
1 polymer ?
#
loop_
_entity_poly.entity_id
_entity_poly.type
_entity_poly.pdbx_seq_one_letter_code
_entity_poly.pdbx_strand_id
1 'polypeptide(L)'
;MENFWSECWKAIVKWWKKTWFESKLTASMQMMTWENQKKAVKEIEENFKPIYTEEKSTQKGEASKLGGAMRLSAKWNQDSNKK
;
A
#
# COMPACT_ATOMS: atom_id res chain seq x y z
N MET A 1 57.33 8.79 4.74
CA MET A 1 56.35 7.74 4.40
C MET A 1 55.15 7.72 5.35
N GLU A 2 55.27 8.08 6.62
CA GLU A 2 54.15 8.06 7.60
C GLU A 2 52.98 9.01 7.27
N ASN A 3 53.26 10.18 6.67
CA ASN A 3 52.22 11.17 6.36
C ASN A 3 51.22 10.68 5.29
N PHE A 4 51.68 9.85 4.34
CA PHE A 4 50.82 9.33 3.26
C PHE A 4 49.76 8.35 3.80
N TRP A 5 50.18 7.42 4.67
CA TRP A 5 49.27 6.46 5.30
C TRP A 5 48.24 7.15 6.20
N SER A 6 48.62 8.21 6.91
CA SER A 6 47.71 9.02 7.73
C SER A 6 46.65 9.73 6.87
N GLU A 7 47.04 10.28 5.72
CA GLU A 7 46.08 10.92 4.80
C GLU A 7 45.14 9.91 4.12
N CYS A 8 45.65 8.76 3.69
CA CYS A 8 44.82 7.67 3.17
C CYS A 8 43.78 7.21 4.21
N TRP A 9 44.19 7.04 5.47
CA TRP A 9 43.27 6.65 6.54
C TRP A 9 42.21 7.72 6.81
N LYS A 10 42.58 8.99 6.84
CA LYS A 10 41.62 10.10 6.97
C LYS A 10 40.61 10.13 5.82
N ALA A 11 41.07 9.87 4.59
CA ALA A 11 40.19 9.80 3.42
C ALA A 11 39.21 8.63 3.52
N ILE A 12 39.67 7.45 3.93
CA ILE A 12 38.82 6.26 4.15
C ILE A 12 37.77 6.54 5.22
N VAL A 13 38.16 7.10 6.37
CA VAL A 13 37.22 7.45 7.45
C VAL A 13 36.19 8.48 6.98
N LYS A 14 36.61 9.48 6.20
CA LYS A 14 35.70 10.49 5.64
C LYS A 14 34.71 9.85 4.65
N TRP A 15 35.19 8.97 3.77
CA TRP A 15 34.36 8.24 2.83
C TRP A 15 33.36 7.32 3.56
N TRP A 16 33.80 6.64 4.61
CA TRP A 16 32.94 5.76 5.38
C TRP A 16 31.83 6.52 6.11
N LYS A 17 32.15 7.67 6.72
CA LYS A 17 31.14 8.56 7.34
C LYS A 17 30.11 9.06 6.33
N LYS A 18 30.56 9.45 5.13
CA LYS A 18 29.67 9.87 4.04
C LYS A 18 28.74 8.74 3.62
N THR A 19 29.31 7.56 3.34
CA THR A 19 28.56 6.37 2.91
C THR A 19 27.55 5.93 3.97
N TRP A 20 27.92 5.99 5.26
CA TRP A 20 27.01 5.69 6.37
C TRP A 20 25.82 6.66 6.42
N PHE A 21 26.08 7.96 6.26
CA PHE A 21 25.02 8.97 6.28
C PHE A 21 24.09 8.84 5.08
N GLU A 22 24.65 8.65 3.88
CA GLU A 22 23.87 8.40 2.66
C GLU A 22 23.01 7.14 2.80
N SER A 23 23.58 6.05 3.30
CA SER A 23 22.85 4.80 3.54
C SER A 23 21.69 4.99 4.52
N LYS A 24 21.89 5.75 5.59
CA LYS A 24 20.85 6.05 6.58
C LYS A 24 19.72 6.88 5.96
N LEU A 25 20.06 7.91 5.19
CA LEU A 25 19.08 8.73 4.48
C LEU A 25 18.27 7.91 3.47
N THR A 26 18.95 7.08 2.68
CA THR A 26 18.30 6.20 1.72
C THR A 26 17.36 5.21 2.40
N ALA A 27 17.78 4.61 3.52
CA ALA A 27 16.91 3.69 4.27
C ALA A 27 15.66 4.40 4.82
N SER A 28 15.80 5.61 5.36
CA SER A 28 14.65 6.41 5.82
C SER A 28 13.70 6.78 4.69
N MET A 29 14.24 7.20 3.53
CA MET A 29 13.43 7.47 2.35
C MET A 29 12.70 6.22 1.85
N GLN A 30 13.39 5.08 1.78
CA GLN A 30 12.80 3.81 1.35
C GLN A 30 11.65 3.39 2.25
N MET A 31 11.82 3.49 3.56
CA MET A 31 10.75 3.22 4.53
C MET A 31 9.53 4.11 4.30
N MET A 32 9.74 5.42 4.11
CA MET A 32 8.65 6.35 3.81
C MET A 32 7.94 6.00 2.48
N THR A 33 8.69 5.67 1.43
CA THR A 33 8.09 5.28 0.15
C THR A 33 7.27 3.99 0.26
N TRP A 34 7.75 3.03 1.04
CA TRP A 34 7.07 1.77 1.29
C TRP A 34 5.75 1.98 2.06
N GLU A 35 5.76 2.82 3.08
CA GLU A 35 4.55 3.20 3.82
C GLU A 35 3.54 3.91 2.93
N ASN A 36 3.99 4.86 2.11
CA ASN A 36 3.13 5.57 1.16
C ASN A 36 2.50 4.62 0.14
N GLN A 37 3.26 3.68 -0.41
CA GLN A 37 2.74 2.68 -1.35
C GLN A 37 1.68 1.80 -0.69
N LYS A 38 1.95 1.30 0.53
CA LYS A 38 0.97 0.51 1.29
C LYS A 38 -0.30 1.29 1.56
N LYS A 39 -0.18 2.56 1.96
CA LYS A 39 -1.33 3.43 2.23
C LYS A 39 -2.15 3.67 0.96
N ALA A 40 -1.50 3.96 -0.16
CA ALA A 40 -2.17 4.17 -1.45
C ALA A 40 -2.94 2.92 -1.91
N VAL A 41 -2.34 1.73 -1.79
CA VAL A 41 -3.04 0.47 -2.12
C VAL A 41 -4.26 0.26 -1.22
N LYS A 42 -4.12 0.52 0.09
CA LYS A 42 -5.23 0.41 1.03
C LYS A 42 -6.35 1.40 0.72
N GLU A 43 -6.01 2.65 0.40
CA GLU A 43 -6.99 3.66 -0.01
C GLU A 43 -7.72 3.27 -1.29
N ILE A 44 -7.02 2.68 -2.26
CA ILE A 44 -7.65 2.17 -3.48
C ILE A 44 -8.60 1.00 -3.15
N GLU A 45 -8.16 0.04 -2.34
CA GLU A 45 -9.04 -1.08 -1.96
C GLU A 45 -10.27 -0.59 -1.20
N GLU A 46 -10.09 0.33 -0.24
CA GLU A 46 -11.20 0.86 0.55
C GLU A 46 -12.21 1.63 -0.32
N ASN A 47 -11.75 2.41 -1.29
CA ASN A 47 -12.63 3.23 -2.14
C ASN A 47 -13.25 2.45 -3.31
N PHE A 48 -12.52 1.51 -3.91
CA PHE A 48 -12.92 0.85 -5.16
C PHE A 48 -13.42 -0.59 -4.98
N LYS A 49 -13.30 -1.21 -3.80
CA LYS A 49 -13.88 -2.55 -3.57
C LYS A 49 -15.40 -2.49 -3.66
N PRO A 50 -16.03 -3.23 -4.59
CA PRO A 50 -17.47 -3.18 -4.78
C PRO A 50 -18.18 -3.78 -3.57
N ILE A 51 -19.35 -3.23 -3.25
CA ILE A 51 -20.25 -3.76 -2.23
C ILE A 51 -21.01 -4.92 -2.85
N TYR A 52 -20.92 -6.08 -2.20
CA TYR A 52 -21.66 -7.28 -2.56
C TYR A 52 -22.96 -7.35 -1.77
N THR A 53 -24.06 -7.56 -2.47
CA THR A 53 -25.39 -7.78 -1.86
C THR A 53 -26.08 -8.95 -2.53
N GLU A 54 -26.56 -9.89 -1.73
CA GLU A 54 -27.47 -10.95 -2.17
C GLU A 54 -28.89 -10.63 -1.70
N GLU A 55 -29.81 -10.50 -2.65
CA GLU A 55 -31.24 -10.44 -2.33
C GLU A 55 -31.75 -11.84 -1.98
N LYS A 56 -32.67 -11.97 -1.02
CA LYS A 56 -33.28 -13.27 -0.70
C LYS A 56 -34.19 -13.72 -1.85
N SER A 57 -34.07 -14.98 -2.29
CA SER A 57 -34.94 -15.51 -3.34
C SER A 57 -36.38 -15.60 -2.86
N THR A 58 -37.31 -14.98 -3.60
CA THR A 58 -38.76 -15.13 -3.38
C THR A 58 -39.32 -16.40 -4.05
N GLN A 59 -38.46 -17.15 -4.75
CA GLN A 59 -38.85 -18.32 -5.54
C GLN A 59 -39.10 -19.55 -4.65
N LYS A 60 -40.18 -20.28 -4.91
CA LYS A 60 -40.57 -21.52 -4.20
C LYS A 60 -40.12 -22.77 -4.98
N GLY A 61 -39.89 -23.88 -4.28
CA GLY A 61 -39.52 -25.18 -4.89
C GLY A 61 -38.02 -25.35 -5.13
N GLU A 62 -37.62 -26.20 -6.08
CA GLU A 62 -36.19 -26.48 -6.39
C GLU A 62 -35.40 -25.24 -6.81
N ALA A 63 -36.07 -24.24 -7.38
CA ALA A 63 -35.50 -22.94 -7.75
C ALA A 63 -35.07 -22.08 -6.54
N SER A 64 -35.60 -22.36 -5.33
CA SER A 64 -35.15 -21.71 -4.10
C SER A 64 -33.68 -22.03 -3.78
N LYS A 65 -33.18 -23.19 -4.23
CA LYS A 65 -31.79 -23.64 -4.03
C LYS A 65 -30.78 -22.82 -4.84
N LEU A 66 -31.22 -22.07 -5.85
CA LEU A 66 -30.36 -21.27 -6.73
C LEU A 66 -29.95 -19.92 -6.10
N GLY A 67 -30.46 -19.57 -4.92
CA GLY A 67 -30.22 -18.27 -4.29
C GLY A 67 -30.99 -17.14 -4.98
N GLY A 68 -30.87 -15.91 -4.47
CA GLY A 68 -31.46 -14.73 -5.10
C GLY A 68 -30.45 -13.93 -5.90
N ALA A 69 -30.87 -12.79 -6.45
CA ALA A 69 -30.04 -12.00 -7.35
C ALA A 69 -28.78 -11.48 -6.65
N MET A 70 -27.62 -11.79 -7.23
CA MET A 70 -26.33 -11.26 -6.82
C MET A 70 -26.10 -9.90 -7.48
N ARG A 71 -25.75 -8.89 -6.69
CA ARG A 71 -25.45 -7.54 -7.18
C ARG A 71 -24.12 -7.05 -6.64
N LEU A 72 -23.32 -6.48 -7.53
CA LEU A 72 -22.11 -5.73 -7.21
C LEU A 72 -22.38 -4.26 -7.48
N SER A 73 -22.17 -3.40 -6.48
CA SER A 73 -22.34 -1.96 -6.62
C SER A 73 -21.07 -1.23 -6.20
N ALA A 74 -20.72 -0.17 -6.95
CA ALA A 74 -19.62 0.70 -6.57
C ALA A 74 -20.00 1.53 -5.33
N LYS A 75 -19.07 1.70 -4.38
CA LYS A 75 -19.31 2.41 -3.12
C LYS A 75 -19.81 3.84 -3.32
N TRP A 76 -19.26 4.57 -4.31
CA TRP A 76 -19.68 5.93 -4.65
C TRP A 76 -21.15 6.05 -5.08
N ASN A 77 -21.80 4.94 -5.46
CA ASN A 77 -23.17 4.95 -5.95
C ASN A 77 -24.16 4.99 -4.79
N GLN A 78 -23.79 4.46 -3.62
CA GLN A 78 -24.63 4.52 -2.42
C GLN A 78 -24.72 5.93 -1.82
N ASP A 79 -23.65 6.73 -1.91
CA ASP A 79 -23.66 8.10 -1.38
C ASP A 79 -24.53 9.04 -2.22
N SER A 80 -24.68 8.76 -3.52
CA SER A 80 -25.57 9.52 -4.41
C SER A 80 -27.06 9.31 -4.12
N ASN A 81 -27.42 8.19 -3.49
CA ASN A 81 -28.80 7.75 -3.26
C ASN A 81 -29.26 7.97 -1.79
N LYS A 82 -28.46 8.66 -0.97
CA LYS A 82 -28.76 9.03 0.42
C LYS A 82 -29.17 10.50 0.59
N LYS A 83 -29.48 11.21 -0.50
CA LYS A 83 -30.03 12.58 -0.47
C LYS A 83 -31.54 12.58 -0.61
#